data_AF-A0A3D2XWJ2-F1
#
_entry.id   AF-A0A3D2XWJ2-F1
#
_cell.length_a   1.000
_cell.length_b   1.000
_cell.length_c   1.000
_cell.angle_alpha   90.00
_cell.angle_beta   90.00
_cell.angle_gamma   90.00
#
_symmetry.space_group_name_H-M   'P 1'
#
loop_
_entity.id
_entity.type
_entity.pdbx_description
1 polymer ?
#
loop_
_entity_poly.entity_id
_entity_poly.type
_entity_poly.pdbx_seq_one_letter_code
_entity_poly.pdbx_strand_id
1 'polypeptide(L)'
;KYIDRVLMFYTKTADRLQRTSVWMENLEGGLEYLKSVVIDDSLGICDELEAQMQHIADTYQCEWKTTVESPEALKRFRQFVNSDESDSNIQFVTEREQIRPATKAEKFSAGKAIPVELV
;
A
#
# COMPACT_ATOMS: atom_id res chain seq x y z
N LYS A 1 17.19 8.87 -5.64
CA LYS A 1 17.64 10.26 -5.90
C LYS A 1 16.51 11.18 -6.37
N TYR A 2 16.13 11.27 -7.66
CA TYR A 2 15.25 12.37 -8.11
C TYR A 2 13.82 12.28 -7.58
N ILE A 3 13.25 11.08 -7.53
CA ILE A 3 11.91 10.88 -6.95
C ILE A 3 11.93 11.28 -5.47
N ASP A 4 12.95 10.86 -4.72
CA ASP A 4 13.11 11.20 -3.30
C ASP A 4 13.14 12.71 -3.08
N ARG A 5 13.96 13.42 -3.87
CA ARG A 5 14.04 14.88 -3.84
C ARG A 5 12.69 15.54 -4.15
N VAL A 6 11.99 15.08 -5.20
CA VAL A 6 10.67 15.62 -5.56
C VAL A 6 9.67 15.38 -4.45
N LEU A 7 9.61 14.17 -3.88
CA LEU A 7 8.68 13.84 -2.80
C LEU A 7 8.97 14.65 -1.54
N MET A 8 10.24 14.78 -1.13
CA MET A 8 10.61 15.57 0.04
C MET A 8 10.36 17.06 -0.17
N PHE A 9 10.67 17.58 -1.36
CA PHE A 9 10.41 18.97 -1.70
C PHE A 9 8.91 19.25 -1.73
N TYR A 10 8.12 18.35 -2.30
CA TYR A 10 6.66 18.39 -2.27
C TYR A 10 6.12 18.39 -0.84
N THR A 11 6.56 17.46 0.01
CA THR A 11 6.12 17.38 1.41
C THR A 11 6.43 18.66 2.20
N LYS A 12 7.54 19.35 1.90
CA LYS A 12 7.91 20.60 2.58
C LYS A 12 7.17 21.84 2.07
N THR A 13 6.82 21.88 0.79
CA THR A 13 6.37 23.12 0.13
C THR A 13 4.91 23.11 -0.27
N ALA A 14 4.27 21.94 -0.34
CA ALA A 14 2.86 21.83 -0.68
C ALA A 14 1.94 22.16 0.49
N ASP A 15 0.78 22.72 0.16
CA ASP A 15 -0.30 22.93 1.11
C ASP A 15 -0.95 21.61 1.55
N ARG A 16 -1.66 21.66 2.68
CA ARG A 16 -2.40 20.50 3.19
C ARG A 16 -3.47 20.07 2.18
N LEU A 17 -3.50 18.77 1.86
CA LEU A 17 -4.44 18.16 0.90
C LEU A 17 -4.32 18.74 -0.52
N GLN A 18 -3.20 19.37 -0.87
CA GLN A 18 -2.93 19.78 -2.23
C GLN A 18 -2.62 18.55 -3.10
N ARG A 19 -2.93 18.63 -4.40
CA ARG A 19 -2.50 17.62 -5.39
C ARG A 19 -1.18 18.06 -6.00
N THR A 20 -0.31 17.09 -6.31
CA THR A 20 1.01 17.33 -6.92
C THR A 20 0.94 18.15 -8.21
N SER A 21 -0.10 17.96 -9.04
CA SER A 21 -0.29 18.75 -10.26
C SER A 21 -0.52 20.24 -9.97
N VAL A 22 -1.41 20.55 -9.02
CA VAL A 22 -1.75 21.93 -8.64
C VAL A 22 -0.58 22.58 -7.90
N TRP A 23 0.12 21.83 -7.06
CA TRP A 23 1.34 22.29 -6.41
C TRP A 23 2.41 22.70 -7.44
N MET A 24 2.67 21.85 -8.44
CA MET A 24 3.65 22.14 -9.48
C MET A 24 3.27 23.36 -10.31
N GLU A 25 1.98 23.53 -10.63
CA GLU A 25 1.48 24.71 -11.34
C GLU A 25 1.64 26.01 -10.54
N ASN A 26 1.55 25.94 -9.20
CA ASN A 26 1.70 27.08 -8.31
C ASN A 26 3.17 27.48 -8.06
N LEU A 27 4.15 26.65 -8.43
CA LEU A 27 5.56 27.02 -8.35
C LEU A 27 5.85 28.12 -9.38
N GLU A 28 6.51 29.19 -8.96
CA GLU A 28 6.92 30.25 -9.88
C GLU A 28 7.95 29.69 -10.88
N GLY A 29 7.57 29.58 -12.16
CA GLY A 29 8.36 28.90 -13.20
C GLY A 29 8.02 27.41 -13.40
N GLY A 30 7.06 26.88 -12.64
CA GLY A 30 6.47 25.55 -12.83
C GLY A 30 7.49 24.41 -12.88
N LEU A 31 7.40 23.59 -13.92
CA LEU A 31 8.28 22.43 -14.11
C LEU A 31 9.76 22.82 -14.26
N GLU A 32 10.07 23.94 -14.91
CA GLU A 32 11.46 24.35 -15.11
C GLU A 32 12.11 24.76 -13.78
N TYR A 33 11.35 25.46 -12.92
CA TYR A 33 11.82 25.74 -11.57
C TYR A 33 12.03 24.44 -10.78
N LEU A 34 11.08 23.51 -10.83
CA LEU A 34 11.22 22.22 -10.15
C LEU A 34 12.46 21.44 -10.61
N LYS A 35 12.74 21.42 -11.92
CA LYS A 35 13.97 20.82 -12.46
C LYS A 35 15.21 21.52 -11.92
N SER A 36 15.24 22.86 -11.89
CA SER A 36 16.40 23.60 -11.37
C SER A 36 16.71 23.26 -9.92
N VAL A 37 15.68 23.06 -9.09
CA VAL A 37 15.86 22.71 -7.68
C VAL A 37 16.30 21.26 -7.51
N VAL A 38 15.67 20.32 -8.23
CA VAL A 38 15.85 18.88 -8.02
C VAL A 38 17.08 18.31 -8.75
N ILE A 39 17.41 18.87 -9.91
CA ILE A 39 18.48 18.41 -10.80
C ILE A 39 19.71 19.28 -10.62
N ASP A 40 19.56 20.60 -10.80
CA ASP A 40 20.67 21.55 -10.81
C ASP A 40 21.06 22.05 -9.41
N ASP A 41 20.32 21.62 -8.38
CA ASP A 41 20.52 21.98 -6.97
C ASP A 41 20.62 23.50 -6.74
N SER A 42 19.76 24.27 -7.43
CA SER A 42 19.78 25.73 -7.39
C SER A 42 19.60 26.33 -5.99
N LEU A 43 19.09 25.54 -5.03
CA LEU A 43 18.90 25.93 -3.63
C LEU A 43 19.92 25.30 -2.67
N GLY A 44 20.77 24.37 -3.12
CA GLY A 44 21.77 23.68 -2.27
C GLY A 44 21.17 22.76 -1.20
N ILE A 45 19.97 22.22 -1.44
CA ILE A 45 19.22 21.40 -0.45
C ILE A 45 19.11 19.93 -0.84
N CYS A 46 19.64 19.53 -2.01
CA CYS A 46 19.46 18.17 -2.52
C CYS A 46 19.93 17.09 -1.55
N ASP A 47 21.09 17.28 -0.92
CA ASP A 47 21.65 16.30 0.02
C ASP A 47 20.82 16.21 1.31
N GLU A 48 20.25 17.34 1.77
CA GLU A 48 19.33 17.36 2.92
C GLU A 48 18.04 16.58 2.60
N LEU A 49 17.47 16.79 1.42
CA LEU A 49 16.26 16.08 0.98
C LEU A 49 16.51 14.58 0.89
N GLU A 50 17.66 14.16 0.36
CA GLU A 50 18.03 12.74 0.29
C GLU A 50 18.23 12.13 1.68
N ALA A 51 18.93 12.83 2.59
CA ALA A 51 19.11 12.37 3.96
C ALA A 51 17.78 12.20 4.71
N GLN A 52 16.81 13.10 4.49
CA GLN A 52 15.48 12.99 5.09
C GLN A 52 14.68 11.81 4.54
N MET A 53 14.72 11.57 3.22
CA MET A 53 14.08 10.37 2.66
C MET A 53 14.72 9.10 3.21
N GLN A 54 16.05 9.06 3.32
CA GLN A 54 16.76 7.94 3.90
C GLN A 54 16.33 7.69 5.35
N HIS A 55 16.19 8.74 6.16
CA HIS A 55 15.69 8.61 7.52
C HIS A 55 14.28 8.00 7.58
N ILE A 56 13.37 8.40 6.67
CA ILE A 56 12.02 7.82 6.58
C ILE A 56 12.10 6.34 6.21
N ALA A 57 12.97 5.97 5.25
CA ALA A 57 13.16 4.59 4.84
C ALA A 57 13.76 3.73 5.97
N ASP A 58 14.76 4.25 6.69
CA ASP A 58 15.43 3.57 7.79
C ASP A 58 14.52 3.36 9.00
N THR A 59 13.60 4.30 9.23
CA THR A 59 12.64 4.24 10.36
C THR A 59 11.30 3.61 9.97
N TYR A 60 11.11 3.25 8.71
CA TYR A 60 9.86 2.65 8.25
C TYR A 60 9.64 1.28 8.90
N GLN A 61 8.51 1.16 9.61
CA GLN A 61 8.02 -0.09 10.14
C GLN A 61 6.69 -0.46 9.47
N CYS A 62 6.61 -1.69 8.97
CA CYS A 62 5.37 -2.24 8.42
C CYS A 62 4.71 -3.14 9.47
N GLU A 63 3.60 -2.66 10.05
CA GLU A 63 2.83 -3.41 11.05
C GLU A 63 2.31 -4.75 10.50
N TRP A 64 1.93 -4.80 9.22
CA TRP A 64 1.49 -6.03 8.56
C TRP A 64 2.63 -7.03 8.42
N LYS A 65 3.81 -6.57 7.98
CA LYS A 65 5.00 -7.43 7.90
C LYS A 65 5.36 -7.98 9.28
N THR A 66 5.38 -7.12 10.29
CA THR A 66 5.63 -7.49 11.70
C THR A 66 4.63 -8.56 12.17
N THR A 67 3.36 -8.40 11.80
CA THR A 67 2.30 -9.35 12.15
C THR A 67 2.48 -10.69 11.46
N VAL A 68 2.78 -10.70 10.16
CA VAL A 68 2.98 -11.92 9.36
C VAL A 68 4.23 -12.68 9.80
N GLU A 69 5.28 -11.98 10.21
CA GLU A 69 6.52 -12.58 10.70
C GLU A 69 6.42 -13.09 12.15
N SER A 70 5.34 -12.80 12.87
CA SER A 70 5.11 -13.24 14.25
C SER A 70 4.20 -14.47 14.31
N PRO A 71 4.71 -15.66 14.65
CA PRO A 71 3.88 -16.87 14.80
C PRO A 71 2.79 -16.72 15.87
N GLU A 72 3.00 -15.85 16.86
CA GLU A 72 2.01 -15.58 17.90
C GLU A 72 0.89 -14.67 17.38
N ALA A 73 1.23 -13.61 16.64
CA ALA A 73 0.24 -12.70 16.09
C ALA A 73 -0.61 -13.39 15.01
N LEU A 74 0.00 -14.26 14.20
CA LEU A 74 -0.70 -15.06 13.20
C LEU A 74 -1.84 -15.91 13.78
N LYS A 75 -1.71 -16.43 15.00
CA LYS A 75 -2.77 -17.20 15.67
C LYS A 75 -4.07 -16.41 15.88
N ARG A 76 -4.02 -15.08 15.82
CA ARG A 76 -5.19 -14.20 15.91
C ARG A 76 -5.99 -14.18 14.60
N PHE A 77 -5.36 -14.50 13.47
CA PHE A 77 -5.98 -14.52 12.13
C PHE A 77 -6.63 -15.87 11.82
N ARG A 78 -7.37 -16.43 12.78
CA ARG A 78 -8.20 -17.62 12.57
C ARG A 78 -9.66 -17.23 12.48
N GLN A 79 -10.43 -18.02 11.75
CA GLN A 79 -11.82 -17.72 11.45
C GLN A 79 -12.71 -17.67 12.71
N PHE A 80 -12.51 -18.61 13.63
CA PHE A 80 -13.23 -18.66 14.91
C PHE A 80 -12.26 -18.78 16.09
N VAL A 81 -12.58 -18.10 17.18
CA VAL A 81 -11.76 -18.12 18.41
C VAL A 81 -12.13 -19.33 19.29
N ASN A 82 -13.35 -19.82 19.16
CA ASN A 82 -13.98 -20.82 20.02
C ASN A 82 -14.25 -22.16 19.33
N SER A 83 -13.91 -22.31 18.05
CA SER A 83 -14.15 -23.52 17.28
C SER A 83 -13.03 -23.72 16.25
N ASP A 84 -12.69 -24.97 16.00
CA ASP A 84 -11.78 -25.38 14.92
C ASP A 84 -12.57 -25.78 13.65
N GLU A 85 -13.89 -25.63 13.65
CA GLU A 85 -14.74 -25.90 12.48
C GLU A 85 -14.57 -24.83 11.40
N SER A 86 -14.57 -25.23 10.12
CA SER A 86 -14.58 -24.32 8.97
C SER A 86 -15.97 -23.70 8.74
N ASP A 87 -16.07 -22.47 8.18
CA ASP A 87 -17.38 -21.97 7.73
C ASP A 87 -17.94 -22.82 6.59
N SER A 88 -19.13 -23.40 6.80
CA SER A 88 -19.87 -24.03 5.69
C SER A 88 -20.49 -23.01 4.72
N ASN A 89 -20.57 -21.73 5.11
CA ASN A 89 -21.10 -20.65 4.29
C ASN A 89 -20.05 -20.03 3.36
N ILE A 90 -18.76 -20.22 3.64
CA ILE A 90 -17.67 -19.75 2.77
C ILE A 90 -17.44 -20.82 1.69
N GLN A 91 -18.01 -20.57 0.52
CA GLN A 91 -17.89 -21.44 -0.65
C GLN A 91 -17.38 -20.60 -1.82
N PHE A 92 -16.46 -21.16 -2.60
CA PHE A 92 -15.89 -20.50 -3.77
C PHE A 92 -16.20 -21.29 -5.04
N VAL A 93 -16.37 -20.56 -6.15
CA VAL A 93 -16.56 -21.11 -7.49
C VAL A 93 -15.56 -20.47 -8.45
N THR A 94 -15.16 -21.21 -9.48
CA THR A 94 -14.36 -20.66 -10.57
C THR A 94 -15.27 -20.05 -11.62
N GLU A 95 -15.04 -18.79 -11.95
CA GLU A 95 -15.65 -18.12 -13.09
C GLU A 95 -14.54 -17.50 -13.94
N ARG A 96 -14.49 -17.87 -15.22
CA ARG A 96 -13.48 -17.36 -16.16
C ARG A 96 -12.05 -17.51 -15.62
N GLU A 97 -11.74 -18.70 -15.11
CA GLU A 97 -10.42 -19.06 -14.56
C GLU A 97 -10.01 -18.29 -13.28
N GLN A 98 -10.91 -17.48 -12.70
CA GLN A 98 -10.70 -16.78 -11.45
C GLN A 98 -11.56 -17.37 -10.32
N ILE A 99 -11.01 -17.42 -9.11
CA ILE A 99 -11.73 -17.85 -7.90
C ILE A 99 -12.55 -16.67 -7.38
N ARG A 100 -13.84 -16.88 -7.15
CA ARG A 100 -14.71 -15.89 -6.49
C ARG A 100 -15.64 -16.54 -5.46
N PRO A 101 -16.18 -15.77 -4.50
CA PRO A 101 -17.22 -16.26 -3.61
C PRO A 101 -18.46 -16.74 -4.39
N ALA A 102 -19.04 -17.84 -3.95
CA ALA A 102 -20.31 -18.35 -4.46
C ALA A 102 -21.45 -17.38 -4.13
N THR A 103 -22.30 -17.12 -5.11
CA THR A 103 -23.56 -16.40 -4.92
C THR A 103 -24.54 -17.23 -4.09
N LYS A 104 -25.61 -16.62 -3.59
CA LYS A 104 -26.64 -17.33 -2.81
C LYS A 104 -27.19 -18.55 -3.55
N ALA A 105 -27.51 -18.43 -4.84
CA ALA A 105 -28.06 -19.52 -5.64
C ALA A 105 -27.05 -20.68 -5.83
N GLU A 106 -25.78 -20.36 -6.02
CA GLU A 106 -24.70 -21.35 -6.19
C GLU A 106 -24.43 -22.13 -4.90
N LYS A 107 -24.57 -21.50 -3.73
CA LYS A 107 -24.44 -22.18 -2.42
C LYS A 107 -25.46 -23.30 -2.19
N PHE A 108 -26.66 -23.17 -2.77
CA PHE A 108 -27.72 -24.19 -2.68
C PHE A 108 -27.64 -25.24 -3.80
N SER A 109 -26.86 -24.94 -4.84
CA SER A 109 -26.71 -25.77 -6.03
C SER A 109 -25.38 -26.52 -5.91
N ALA A 110 -25.31 -27.52 -5.04
CA ALA A 110 -24.08 -28.26 -4.74
C ALA A 110 -23.42 -28.86 -6.00
N GLY A 111 -22.52 -28.10 -6.61
CA GLY A 111 -21.80 -28.46 -7.82
C GLY A 111 -20.46 -27.76 -7.84
N LYS A 112 -19.43 -28.45 -7.34
CA LYS A 112 -18.01 -28.03 -7.26
C LYS A 112 -17.74 -26.86 -6.29
N ALA A 113 -17.91 -27.10 -4.99
CA ALA A 113 -17.22 -26.31 -3.99
C ALA A 113 -15.71 -26.63 -4.08
N ILE A 114 -14.89 -25.61 -4.29
CA ILE A 114 -13.44 -25.75 -4.24
C ILE A 114 -13.03 -25.70 -2.77
N PRO A 115 -12.42 -26.75 -2.21
CA PRO A 115 -11.85 -26.67 -0.87
C PRO A 115 -10.72 -25.64 -0.90
N VAL A 116 -10.86 -24.58 -0.10
CA VAL A 116 -9.76 -23.66 0.17
C VAL A 116 -9.04 -24.20 1.38
N GLU A 117 -7.81 -24.66 1.20
CA GLU A 117 -6.94 -25.00 2.31
C GLU A 117 -6.66 -23.72 3.11
N LEU A 118 -7.16 -23.67 4.34
CA LEU A 118 -6.84 -22.58 5.27
C LEU A 118 -5.39 -22.82 5.73
N VAL A 119 -4.49 -21.94 5.28
CA VAL A 119 -3.10 -21.86 5.74
C VAL A 119 -3.07 -21.34 7.18
#